data_AF-A0A967T9Q8-F1
#
_entry.id   AF-A0A967T9Q8-F1
#
_cell.length_a   1.000
_cell.length_b   1.000
_cell.length_c   1.000
_cell.angle_alpha   90.00
_cell.angle_beta   90.00
_cell.angle_gamma   90.00
#
_symmetry.space_group_name_H-M   'P 1'
#
loop_
_entity.id
_entity.type
_entity.pdbx_description
1 polymer ?
#
loop_
_entity_poly.entity_id
_entity_poly.type
_entity_poly.pdbx_seq_one_letter_code
_entity_poly.pdbx_strand_id
1 'polypeptide(L)' 'TRLALEAGAAELNSFEHGVYFVRLAPLESVEAIVPTVAGALSFSFYEGGEPRQQLLDYLREKNKLLIMDNFE' A
#
# COMPACT_ATOMS: atom_id res chain seq x y z
N THR A 1 -11.66 2.65 9.65
CA THR A 1 -10.68 3.77 9.67
C THR A 1 -10.05 4.07 11.04
N ARG A 2 -10.76 4.50 12.11
CA ARG A 2 -10.09 4.91 13.38
C ARG A 2 -9.30 3.80 14.09
N LEU A 3 -9.87 2.60 14.21
CA LEU A 3 -9.18 1.46 14.84
C LEU A 3 -7.95 1.01 14.04
N ALA A 4 -8.04 1.04 12.71
CA ALA A 4 -6.96 0.65 11.82
C ALA A 4 -5.77 1.63 11.90
N LEU A 5 -6.04 2.93 12.06
CA LEU A 5 -4.99 3.93 12.27
C LEU A 5 -4.31 3.78 13.63
N GLU A 6 -5.07 3.56 14.71
CA GLU A 6 -4.49 3.34 16.05
C GLU A 6 -3.66 2.05 16.11
N ALA A 7 -4.14 0.97 15.49
CA ALA A 7 -3.36 -0.27 15.37
C ALA A 7 -2.08 -0.05 14.56
N GLY A 8 -2.15 0.68 13.45
CA GLY A 8 -0.97 1.05 12.68
C GLY A 8 0.03 1.91 13.45
N ALA A 9 -0.46 2.87 14.25
CA ALA A 9 0.38 3.73 15.07
C ALA A 9 1.12 2.95 16.17
N ALA A 10 0.45 1.96 16.79
CA ALA A 10 1.07 1.11 17.79
C ALA A 10 2.23 0.25 17.22
N GLU A 11 2.16 -0.10 15.94
CA GLU A 11 3.14 -0.94 15.26
C GLU A 11 4.27 -0.16 14.56
N LEU A 12 4.32 1.17 14.68
CA LEU A 12 5.34 2.00 14.02
C LEU A 12 6.78 1.60 14.40
N ASN A 13 6.99 1.07 15.61
CA ASN A 13 8.31 0.62 16.06
C ASN A 13 8.62 -0.84 15.65
N SER A 14 7.61 -1.60 15.21
CA SER A 14 7.74 -3.01 14.79
C SER A 14 8.09 -3.15 13.31
N PHE A 15 7.74 -2.14 12.50
CA PHE A 15 7.99 -2.14 11.04
C PHE A 15 9.04 -1.09 10.69
N GLU A 16 10.27 -1.56 10.47
CA GLU A 16 11.46 -0.73 10.17
C GLU A 16 11.27 0.23 8.99
N HIS A 17 10.37 -0.12 8.06
CA HIS A 17 10.11 0.68 6.86
C HIS A 17 8.81 1.51 6.94
N GLY A 18 8.16 1.54 8.11
CA GLY A 18 6.97 2.32 8.41
C GLY A 18 5.65 1.61 8.14
N VAL A 19 4.58 2.28 8.55
CA VAL A 19 3.18 1.84 8.38
C VAL A 19 2.47 2.78 7.42
N TYR A 20 1.80 2.21 6.40
CA TYR A 20 1.12 3.00 5.36
C TYR A 20 -0.37 2.67 5.36
N PHE A 21 -1.19 3.71 5.40
CA PHE A 21 -2.64 3.59 5.29
C PHE A 21 -3.08 3.90 3.86
N VAL A 22 -3.55 2.88 3.15
CA VAL A 22 -4.08 2.97 1.79
C VAL A 22 -5.59 2.98 1.88
N ARG A 23 -6.21 4.15 1.65
CA ARG A 23 -7.65 4.20 1.40
C ARG A 23 -7.89 3.81 -0.03
N LEU A 24 -8.51 2.66 -0.21
CA LEU A 24 -9.10 2.30 -1.47
C LEU A 24 -10.37 3.15 -1.58
N ALA A 25 -10.38 4.15 -2.48
CA ALA A 25 -11.65 4.76 -2.89
C ALA A 25 -12.55 3.66 -3.48
N PRO A 26 -13.86 3.85 -3.69
CA PRO A 26 -14.70 2.85 -4.35
C PRO A 26 -13.99 2.37 -5.61
N LEU A 27 -13.50 1.13 -5.58
CA LEU A 27 -12.66 0.61 -6.64
C LEU A 27 -13.60 0.10 -7.70
N GLU A 28 -13.76 0.87 -8.78
CA GLU A 28 -14.57 0.44 -9.92
C GLU A 28 -14.01 -0.84 -10.57
N SER A 29 -12.74 -1.18 -10.32
CA SER A 29 -12.11 -2.39 -10.83
C SER A 29 -10.88 -2.84 -10.00
N VAL A 30 -10.54 -4.13 -10.10
CA VAL A 30 -9.36 -4.73 -9.42
C VAL A 30 -8.05 -4.12 -9.91
N GLU A 31 -8.03 -3.66 -11.16
CA GLU A 31 -6.88 -3.03 -11.80
C GLU A 31 -6.53 -1.67 -11.16
N ALA A 32 -7.49 -1.01 -10.50
CA ALA A 32 -7.28 0.26 -9.80
C ALA A 32 -6.53 0.09 -8.45
N ILE A 33 -6.39 -1.13 -7.92
CA ILE A 33 -5.69 -1.39 -6.66
C ILE A 33 -4.21 -1.04 -6.78
N VAL A 34 -3.54 -1.51 -7.83
CA VAL A 34 -2.11 -1.34 -8.04
C VAL A 34 -1.69 0.13 -8.09
N PRO A 35 -2.29 1.01 -8.92
CA PRO A 35 -1.94 2.42 -8.94
C PRO A 35 -2.31 3.14 -7.64
N THR A 36 -3.40 2.76 -6.97
CA THR A 36 -3.80 3.36 -5.68
C THR A 36 -2.78 3.08 -4.58
N VAL A 37 -2.33 1.81 -4.47
CA VAL A 37 -1.27 1.43 -3.52
C VAL A 37 0.05 2.11 -3.85
N ALA A 38 0.43 2.17 -5.13
CA ALA A 38 1.64 2.88 -5.55
C ALA A 38 1.59 4.37 -5.18
N GLY A 39 0.46 5.04 -5.39
CA GLY A 39 0.26 6.43 -4.98
C GLY A 39 0.41 6.64 -3.48
N ALA A 40 -0.18 5.76 -2.65
CA ALA A 40 -0.05 5.82 -1.20
C ALA A 40 1.39 5.57 -0.71
N LEU A 41 2.16 4.79 -1.46
CA LEU A 41 3.58 4.53 -1.20
C LEU A 41 4.52 5.58 -1.82
N SER A 42 3.99 6.57 -2.55
CA SER A 42 4.77 7.48 -3.40
C SER A 42 5.74 6.75 -4.33
N PHE A 43 5.30 5.60 -4.86
CA PHE A 43 6.04 4.75 -5.77
C PHE A 43 5.68 5.09 -7.22
N SER A 44 6.69 5.19 -8.09
CA SER A 44 6.53 5.44 -9.52
C SER A 44 6.88 4.19 -10.32
N PHE A 45 6.05 3.86 -11.30
CA PHE A 45 6.31 2.76 -12.22
C PHE A 45 7.33 3.15 -13.29
N TYR A 46 8.12 2.17 -13.71
CA TYR A 46 9.04 2.27 -14.83
C TYR A 46 8.39 1.77 -16.12
N GLU A 47 8.80 2.31 -17.26
CA GLU A 47 8.34 1.86 -18.57
C GLU A 47 8.79 0.41 -18.87
N GLY A 48 7.92 -0.37 -19.51
CA GLY A 48 8.27 -1.71 -20.03
C GLY A 48 8.13 -2.88 -19.05
N GLY A 49 7.62 -2.66 -17.84
CA GLY A 49 7.36 -3.73 -16.87
C GLY A 49 5.92 -3.79 -16.39
N GLU A 50 5.45 -4.97 -16.00
CA GLU A 50 4.12 -5.17 -15.41
C GLU A 50 3.99 -4.42 -14.07
N PRO A 51 3.08 -3.43 -13.92
CA PRO A 51 2.97 -2.60 -12.72
C PRO A 51 2.81 -3.39 -11.43
N ARG A 52 2.04 -4.48 -11.48
CA ARG A 52 1.85 -5.38 -10.35
C ARG A 52 3.16 -6.02 -9.90
N GLN A 53 3.97 -6.49 -10.84
CA GLN A 53 5.24 -7.14 -10.53
C GLN A 53 6.24 -6.13 -9.95
N GLN A 54 6.32 -4.94 -10.53
CA GLN A 54 7.17 -3.85 -10.03
C GLN A 54 6.83 -3.48 -8.58
N LEU A 55 5.54 -3.37 -8.26
CA LEU A 55 5.09 -3.07 -6.91
C LEU A 55 5.41 -4.22 -5.93
N LEU A 56 5.21 -5.48 -6.35
CA LEU A 56 5.53 -6.64 -5.53
C LEU A 56 7.03 -6.75 -5.25
N ASP A 57 7.87 -6.45 -6.24
CA ASP A 57 9.33 -6.48 -6.08
C ASP A 57 9.79 -5.35 -5.14
N TYR A 58 9.21 -4.15 -5.28
CA TYR A 58 9.46 -3.04 -4.35
C TYR A 58 9.06 -3.36 -2.90
N LEU A 59 7.92 -4.06 -2.71
CA LEU A 59 7.44 -4.47 -1.39
C LEU A 59 8.21 -5.66 -0.82
N ARG A 60 8.71 -6.57 -1.67
CA ARG A 60 9.44 -7.78 -1.25
C ARG A 60 10.69 -7.46 -0.44
N GLU A 61 11.40 -6.40 -0.81
CA GLU A 61 12.64 -6.00 -0.13
C GLU A 61 12.39 -5.16 1.13
N LYS A 62 11.12 -4.86 1.48
CA LYS A 62 10.79 -3.92 2.56
C LYS A 62 9.89 -4.55 3.60
N ASN A 63 10.30 -4.44 4.86
CA ASN A 63 9.50 -4.85 6.00
C ASN A 63 8.53 -3.72 6.40
N LYS A 64 7.43 -3.59 5.64
CA LYS A 64 6.39 -2.55 5.78
C LYS A 64 5.05 -3.17 6.19
N LEU A 65 4.28 -2.45 7.01
CA LEU A 65 2.88 -2.77 7.23
C LEU A 65 2.01 -1.93 6.29
N LEU A 66 1.21 -2.61 5.48
CA LEU A 66 0.23 -1.97 4.60
C LEU A 66 -1.18 -2.20 5.18
N ILE A 67 -1.86 -1.12 5.53
CA ILE A 67 -3.24 -1.15 6.01
C ILE A 67 -4.13 -0.68 4.86
N MET A 68 -4.88 -1.59 4.27
CA MET A 68 -5.84 -1.31 3.22
C MET A 68 -7.24 -1.24 3.83
N ASP A 69 -7.90 -0.09 3.72
CA ASP A 69 -9.25 0.12 4.23
C ASP A 69 -10.15 0.58 3.06
N ASN A 70 -11.45 0.28 3.18
CA ASN A 70 -12.52 0.66 2.25
C ASN A 70 -12.59 -0.11 0.92
N PHE A 71 -12.76 -1.45 1.01
CA PHE A 71 -13.22 -2.30 -0.11
C PHE A 71 -14.75 -2.20 -0.27
N GLU A 72 -15.25 -1.01 -0.57
CA GLU A 72 -16.69 -0.77 -0.79
C GLU A 72 -17.12 -1.13 -2.22
#